data_AF-A0AA43Q8M8-F1
#
_entry.id   AF-A0AA43Q8M8-F1
#
_cell.length_a   1.000
_cell.length_b   1.000
_cell.length_c   1.000
_cell.angle_alpha   90.00
_cell.angle_beta   90.00
_cell.angle_gamma   90.00
#
_symmetry.space_group_name_H-M   'P 1'
#
loop_
_entity.id
_entity.type
_entity.pdbx_description
1 polymer ?
#
loop_
_entity_poly.entity_id
_entity_poly.type
_entity_poly.pdbx_seq_one_letter_code
_entity_poly.pdbx_strand_id
1 'polypeptide(L)'
;MAGMVINTNISALNSQRQLNKTNNDLSTSMERLSSGLRVNSAKDDAAGLAISNKMTSQIRGMTVATRNANDGISLAQTAEAAMGTMTETMQRMRDLAIQSANDAGVTTEDRAKLQEEFGQLNKELSRIITN
;
A
#
# COMPACT_ATOMS: atom_id res chain seq x y z
N MET A 1 31.53 52.19 46.35
CA MET A 1 31.37 51.06 47.29
C MET A 1 29.93 50.57 47.18
N ALA A 2 29.78 49.33 46.72
CA ALA A 2 28.48 48.73 46.42
C ALA A 2 27.66 48.58 47.71
N GLY A 3 26.41 49.04 47.67
CA GLY A 3 25.47 48.92 48.77
C GLY A 3 25.16 47.45 49.04
N MET A 4 25.45 47.00 50.27
CA MET A 4 25.01 45.70 50.76
C MET A 4 23.50 45.79 50.96
N VAL A 5 22.72 45.31 50.00
CA VAL A 5 21.26 45.23 50.11
C VAL A 5 20.93 44.03 51.00
N ILE A 6 20.67 44.30 52.28
CA ILE A 6 20.45 43.27 53.32
C ILE A 6 19.11 42.53 53.13
N ASN A 7 18.13 43.15 52.46
CA ASN A 7 16.76 42.62 52.38
C ASN A 7 16.42 41.88 51.06
N THR A 8 17.24 42.03 50.00
CA THR A 8 17.02 41.36 48.72
C THR A 8 18.37 40.99 48.11
N ASN A 9 18.70 39.69 48.12
CA ASN A 9 19.96 39.18 47.61
C ASN A 9 19.88 38.99 46.08
N ILE A 10 20.33 39.99 45.34
CA ILE A 10 20.32 40.00 43.88
C ILE A 10 21.15 38.84 43.29
N SER A 11 22.26 38.47 43.93
CA SER A 11 23.11 37.34 43.51
C SER A 11 22.38 36.01 43.63
N ALA A 12 21.68 35.78 44.76
CA ALA A 12 20.84 34.58 44.95
C ALA A 12 19.68 34.54 43.96
N LEU A 13 19.04 35.69 43.69
CA LEU A 13 17.96 35.79 42.72
C LEU A 13 18.43 35.52 41.28
N ASN A 14 19.68 35.89 40.96
CA ASN A 14 20.29 35.59 39.66
C ASN A 14 20.64 34.09 39.55
N SER A 15 21.23 33.51 40.59
CA SER A 15 21.49 32.06 40.66
C SER A 15 20.20 31.24 40.52
N GLN A 16 19.12 31.65 41.19
CA GLN A 16 17.82 30.98 41.07
C GLN A 16 17.22 31.10 39.67
N ARG A 17 17.35 32.27 39.01
CA ARG A 17 16.94 32.44 37.61
C ARG A 17 17.74 31.54 36.67
N GLN A 18 19.05 31.42 36.86
CA GLN A 18 19.90 30.56 36.05
C GLN A 18 19.58 29.07 36.29
N LEU A 19 19.32 28.66 37.54
CA LEU A 19 18.88 27.30 37.86
C LEU A 19 17.54 26.96 37.18
N ASN A 20 16.56 27.87 37.20
CA ASN A 20 15.29 27.67 36.50
C ASN A 20 15.49 27.51 34.99
N LYS A 21 16.40 28.28 34.38
CA LYS A 21 16.74 28.12 32.96
C LYS A 21 17.34 26.74 32.68
N THR A 22 18.32 26.30 33.48
CA THR A 22 18.94 24.97 33.33
C THR A 22 17.92 23.84 33.52
N ASN A 23 17.00 23.96 34.47
CA ASN A 23 15.93 22.97 34.66
C ASN A 23 14.99 22.88 33.45
N ASN A 24 14.65 24.00 32.82
CA ASN A 24 13.83 24.02 31.61
C ASN A 24 14.57 23.38 30.41
N ASP A 25 15.85 23.69 30.23
CA ASP A 25 16.69 23.12 29.17
C ASP A 25 16.86 21.59 29.37
N LEU A 26 17.04 21.14 30.62
CA LEU A 26 17.09 19.72 30.97
C LEU A 26 15.76 19.02 30.68
N SER A 27 14.63 19.61 31.08
CA SER A 27 13.29 19.07 30.80
C SER A 27 13.07 18.87 29.30
N THR A 28 13.47 19.85 28.48
CA THR A 28 13.36 19.77 27.02
C THR A 28 14.25 18.67 26.44
N SER A 29 15.47 18.53 26.97
CA SER A 29 16.41 17.48 26.57
C SER A 29 15.88 16.08 26.92
N MET A 30 15.27 15.92 28.10
CA MET A 30 14.63 14.68 28.53
C MET A 30 13.41 14.34 27.67
N GLU A 31 12.61 15.32 27.27
CA GLU A 31 11.46 15.10 26.37
C GLU A 31 11.92 14.61 24.99
N ARG A 32 12.95 15.25 24.41
CA ARG A 32 13.57 14.80 23.14
C ARG A 32 14.20 13.41 23.27
N LEU A 33 14.84 13.11 24.39
CA LEU A 33 15.42 11.80 24.64
C LEU A 33 14.33 10.72 24.74
N SER A 34 13.25 10.98 25.47
CA SER A 34 12.15 10.03 25.67
C SER A 34 11.33 9.78 24.41
N SER A 35 11.17 10.79 23.56
CA SER A 35 10.44 10.69 22.29
C SER A 35 11.30 10.19 21.13
N GLY A 36 12.62 10.38 21.21
CA GLY A 36 13.54 10.17 20.09
C GLY A 36 13.38 11.19 18.96
N LEU A 37 12.51 12.20 19.12
CA LEU A 37 12.22 13.21 18.10
C LEU A 37 12.87 14.54 18.49
N ARG A 38 13.52 15.19 17.51
CA ARG A 38 14.11 16.53 17.70
C ARG A 38 13.03 17.61 17.87
N VAL A 39 11.89 17.44 17.21
CA VAL A 39 10.74 18.36 17.24
C VAL A 39 9.55 17.58 17.79
N ASN A 40 9.15 17.86 19.03
CA ASN A 40 8.01 17.21 19.67
C ASN A 40 6.73 18.03 19.56
N SER A 41 6.85 19.36 19.57
CA SER A 41 5.71 20.25 19.54
C SER A 41 5.83 21.33 18.46
N ALA A 42 4.69 21.90 18.05
CA ALA A 42 4.66 23.05 17.15
C ALA A 42 5.33 24.29 17.75
N LYS A 43 5.55 24.32 19.08
CA LYS A 43 6.29 25.39 19.77
C LYS A 43 7.80 25.31 19.51
N ASP A 44 8.33 24.11 19.28
CA ASP A 44 9.76 23.89 19.03
C ASP A 44 10.15 24.25 17.60
N ASP A 45 9.35 23.84 16.61
CA ASP A 45 9.54 24.13 15.19
C ASP A 45 8.24 23.87 14.40
N ALA A 46 7.40 24.90 14.27
CA ALA A 46 6.12 24.79 13.56
C ALA A 46 6.27 24.41 12.08
N ALA A 47 7.32 24.92 11.41
CA ALA A 47 7.56 24.65 9.99
C ALA A 47 8.11 23.23 9.79
N GLY A 48 9.07 22.81 10.62
CA GLY A 48 9.59 21.45 10.64
C GLY A 48 8.50 20.42 10.91
N LEU A 49 7.66 20.65 11.92
CA LEU A 49 6.54 19.75 12.23
C LEU A 49 5.51 19.68 11.10
N ALA A 50 5.18 20.80 10.44
CA ALA A 50 4.26 20.81 9.31
C ALA A 50 4.80 20.02 8.10
N ILE A 51 6.08 20.17 7.79
CA ILE A 51 6.74 19.40 6.72
C ILE A 51 6.79 17.91 7.09
N SER A 52 7.18 17.57 8.32
CA SER A 52 7.18 16.18 8.80
C SER A 52 5.80 15.55 8.70
N ASN A 53 4.74 16.25 9.11
CA ASN A 53 3.36 15.76 8.98
C ASN A 53 2.95 15.55 7.51
N LYS A 54 3.32 16.48 6.62
CA LYS A 54 3.10 16.34 5.18
C LYS A 54 3.81 15.10 4.62
N MET A 55 5.09 14.91 4.97
CA MET A 55 5.86 13.73 4.57
C MET A 55 5.25 12.44 5.13
N THR A 56 4.85 12.41 6.41
CA THR A 56 4.16 11.26 7.01
C THR A 56 2.85 10.95 6.29
N SER A 57 2.07 11.96 5.92
CA SER A 57 0.86 11.78 5.13
C SER A 57 1.16 11.21 3.75
N GLN A 58 2.20 11.69 3.07
CA GLN A 58 2.63 11.16 1.78
C GLN A 58 3.11 9.71 1.89
N ILE A 59 3.90 9.37 2.92
CA ILE A 59 4.35 8.00 3.19
C ILE A 59 3.14 7.07 3.37
N ARG A 60 2.18 7.46 4.21
CA ARG A 60 0.94 6.68 4.40
C ARG A 60 0.17 6.51 3.09
N GLY A 61 0.06 7.59 2.30
CA GLY A 61 -0.56 7.54 0.97
C GLY A 61 0.16 6.58 0.03
N MET A 62 1.50 6.61 0.00
CA MET A 62 2.31 5.69 -0.79
C MET A 62 2.16 4.25 -0.33
N THR A 63 2.08 3.96 0.98
CA THR A 63 1.83 2.60 1.48
C THR A 63 0.52 2.03 0.95
N VAL A 64 -0.55 2.84 0.93
CA VAL A 64 -1.84 2.43 0.34
C VAL A 64 -1.71 2.28 -1.17
N ALA A 65 -1.04 3.19 -1.86
CA ALA A 65 -0.82 3.08 -3.30
C ALA A 65 -0.06 1.80 -3.69
N THR A 66 0.96 1.41 -2.92
CA THR A 66 1.68 0.15 -3.11
C THR A 66 0.77 -1.05 -2.90
N ARG A 67 -0.08 -1.04 -1.86
CA ARG A 67 -1.06 -2.10 -1.66
C ARG A 67 -2.03 -2.20 -2.85
N ASN A 68 -2.60 -1.08 -3.27
CA ASN A 68 -3.52 -1.04 -4.42
C ASN A 68 -2.83 -1.53 -5.72
N ALA A 69 -1.55 -1.19 -5.92
CA ALA A 69 -0.78 -1.68 -7.06
C ALA A 69 -0.60 -3.20 -7.01
N ASN A 70 -0.29 -3.75 -5.83
CA ASN A 70 -0.19 -5.20 -5.64
C ASN A 70 -1.53 -5.90 -5.88
N ASP A 71 -2.64 -5.34 -5.38
CA ASP A 71 -3.97 -5.88 -5.62
C ASP A 71 -4.31 -5.87 -7.12
N GLY A 72 -3.94 -4.79 -7.84
CA GLY A 72 -4.08 -4.70 -9.29
C GLY A 72 -3.22 -5.71 -10.04
N ILE A 73 -2.00 -5.97 -9.59
CA ILE A 73 -1.13 -7.02 -10.14
C ILE A 73 -1.74 -8.40 -9.92
N SER A 74 -2.22 -8.70 -8.71
CA SER A 74 -2.86 -9.97 -8.41
C SER A 74 -4.11 -10.19 -9.26
N LEU A 75 -4.93 -9.16 -9.45
CA LEU A 75 -6.08 -9.22 -10.35
C LEU A 75 -5.66 -9.49 -11.80
N ALA A 76 -4.64 -8.79 -12.29
CA ALA A 76 -4.11 -8.98 -13.64
C ALA A 76 -3.55 -10.40 -13.83
N GLN A 77 -2.88 -10.97 -12.82
CA GLN A 77 -2.38 -12.35 -12.85
C GLN A 77 -3.52 -13.38 -12.87
N THR A 78 -4.59 -13.16 -12.11
CA THR A 78 -5.79 -14.02 -12.18
C THR A 78 -6.44 -13.94 -13.56
N ALA A 79 -6.54 -12.73 -14.12
CA ALA A 79 -7.05 -12.53 -15.48
C ALA A 79 -6.15 -13.22 -16.53
N GLU A 80 -4.83 -13.11 -16.43
CA GLU A 80 -3.88 -13.77 -17.34
C GLU A 80 -4.00 -15.29 -17.28
N ALA A 81 -4.12 -15.87 -16.08
CA ALA A 81 -4.35 -17.31 -15.93
C ALA A 81 -5.68 -17.75 -16.57
N ALA A 82 -6.75 -16.97 -16.39
CA ALA A 82 -8.04 -17.22 -17.03
C ALA A 82 -7.96 -17.09 -18.56
N MET A 83 -7.20 -16.12 -19.10
CA MET A 83 -6.97 -15.99 -20.54
C MET A 83 -6.16 -17.17 -21.10
N GLY A 84 -5.24 -17.73 -20.31
CA GLY A 84 -4.53 -18.97 -20.64
C GLY A 84 -5.48 -20.15 -20.85
N THR A 85 -6.40 -20.38 -19.91
CA THR A 85 -7.39 -21.48 -20.01
C THR A 85 -8.40 -21.23 -21.13
N MET A 86 -8.79 -19.98 -21.40
CA MET A 86 -9.61 -19.63 -22.57
C MET A 86 -8.88 -19.99 -23.88
N THR A 87 -7.59 -19.67 -23.98
CA THR A 87 -6.80 -19.97 -25.18
C THR A 87 -6.71 -21.47 -25.44
N GLU A 88 -6.45 -22.27 -24.41
CA GLU A 88 -6.43 -23.74 -24.51
C GLU A 88 -7.79 -24.30 -24.92
N THR A 89 -8.88 -23.80 -24.32
CA THR A 89 -10.25 -24.18 -24.67
C THR A 89 -10.56 -23.86 -26.13
N MET A 90 -10.18 -22.67 -26.61
CA MET A 90 -10.37 -22.28 -28.01
C MET A 90 -9.53 -23.12 -28.98
N GLN A 91 -8.33 -23.56 -28.59
CA GLN A 91 -7.54 -24.51 -29.39
C GLN A 91 -8.27 -25.85 -29.50
N ARG A 92 -8.79 -26.38 -28.38
CA ARG A 92 -9.59 -27.62 -28.40
C ARG A 92 -10.84 -27.49 -29.28
N MET A 93 -11.56 -26.37 -29.19
CA MET A 93 -12.71 -26.08 -30.05
C MET A 93 -12.33 -26.05 -31.55
N ARG A 94 -11.15 -25.51 -31.89
CA ARG A 94 -10.61 -25.54 -33.26
C ARG A 94 -10.34 -26.97 -33.72
N ASP A 95 -9.74 -27.80 -32.87
CA ASP A 95 -9.46 -29.20 -33.22
C ASP A 95 -10.75 -29.98 -33.49
N LEU A 96 -11.78 -29.79 -32.66
CA LEU A 96 -13.11 -30.38 -32.88
C LEU A 96 -13.74 -29.91 -34.19
N ALA A 97 -13.60 -28.63 -34.54
CA ALA A 97 -14.11 -28.09 -35.80
C ALA A 97 -13.40 -28.70 -37.02
N ILE A 98 -12.07 -28.85 -36.97
CA ILE A 98 -11.28 -29.50 -38.02
C ILE A 98 -11.64 -30.99 -38.12
N GLN A 99 -11.80 -31.66 -36.98
CA GLN A 99 -12.19 -33.06 -36.93
C GLN A 99 -13.59 -33.28 -37.54
N SER A 100 -14.55 -32.41 -37.22
CA SER A 100 -15.90 -32.47 -37.79
C SER A 100 -15.95 -32.18 -39.29
N ALA A 101 -14.99 -31.41 -39.82
CA ALA A 101 -14.88 -31.07 -41.24
C ALA A 101 -14.22 -32.18 -42.09
N ASN A 102 -13.66 -33.22 -41.46
CA ASN A 102 -13.04 -34.33 -42.18
C ASN A 102 -14.11 -35.34 -42.66
N ASP A 103 -14.58 -35.18 -43.89
CA ASP A 103 -15.68 -35.95 -44.48
C ASP A 103 -15.36 -37.44 -44.76
N ALA A 104 -14.09 -37.82 -44.80
CA ALA A 104 -13.69 -39.15 -45.28
C ALA A 104 -13.84 -40.27 -44.23
N GLY A 105 -14.05 -39.93 -42.94
CA GLY A 105 -14.06 -40.91 -41.85
C GLY A 105 -14.99 -40.61 -40.67
N VAL A 106 -15.81 -39.56 -40.74
CA VAL A 106 -16.69 -39.12 -39.63
C VAL A 106 -18.14 -39.33 -40.02
N THR A 107 -18.89 -40.08 -39.20
CA THR A 107 -20.32 -40.31 -39.45
C THR A 107 -21.17 -39.12 -39.00
N THR A 108 -22.44 -39.09 -39.41
CA THR A 108 -23.39 -38.06 -38.93
C THR A 108 -23.58 -38.10 -37.41
N GLU A 109 -23.52 -39.27 -36.80
CA GLU A 109 -23.61 -39.42 -35.34
C GLU A 109 -22.36 -38.89 -34.63
N ASP A 110 -21.17 -39.10 -35.22
CA ASP A 110 -19.92 -38.57 -34.68
C ASP A 110 -19.90 -37.04 -34.74
N ARG A 111 -20.38 -36.43 -35.84
CA ARG A 111 -20.53 -34.97 -35.94
C ARG A 111 -21.47 -34.42 -34.86
N ALA A 112 -22.55 -35.13 -34.53
CA ALA A 112 -23.46 -34.70 -33.46
C ALA A 112 -22.76 -34.70 -32.08
N LYS A 113 -21.94 -35.71 -31.79
CA LYS A 113 -21.15 -35.78 -30.54
C LYS A 113 -20.07 -34.70 -30.46
N LEU A 114 -19.35 -34.45 -31.56
CA LEU A 114 -18.36 -33.38 -31.65
C LEU A 114 -19.01 -31.99 -31.45
N GLN A 115 -20.19 -31.79 -32.01
CA GLN A 115 -20.96 -30.56 -31.82
C GLN A 115 -21.44 -30.39 -30.36
N GLU A 116 -21.80 -31.48 -29.69
CA GLU A 116 -22.15 -31.46 -28.27
C GLU A 116 -20.95 -31.05 -27.41
N GLU A 117 -19.77 -31.66 -27.64
CA GLU A 117 -18.53 -31.29 -26.95
C GLU A 117 -18.16 -29.82 -27.21
N PHE A 118 -18.25 -29.34 -28.45
CA PHE A 118 -18.04 -27.95 -28.80
C PHE A 118 -19.01 -27.01 -28.06
N GLY A 119 -20.27 -27.39 -27.95
CA GLY A 119 -21.29 -26.64 -27.21
C GLY A 119 -21.01 -26.58 -25.71
N GLN A 120 -20.46 -27.65 -25.11
CA GLN A 120 -20.03 -27.66 -23.71
C GLN A 120 -18.82 -26.74 -23.49
N LEU A 121 -17.82 -26.77 -24.37
CA LEU A 121 -16.66 -25.87 -24.30
C LEU A 121 -17.06 -24.40 -24.44
N ASN A 122 -18.06 -24.08 -25.26
CA ASN A 122 -18.56 -22.71 -25.38
C ASN A 122 -19.26 -22.21 -24.09
N LYS A 123 -19.99 -23.11 -23.40
CA LYS A 123 -20.56 -22.81 -22.08
C LYS A 123 -19.46 -22.59 -21.04
N GLU A 124 -18.41 -23.40 -21.09
CA GLU A 124 -17.27 -23.28 -20.19
C GLU A 124 -16.52 -21.95 -20.42
N LEU A 125 -16.30 -21.56 -21.67
CA LEU A 125 -15.70 -20.26 -22.00
C LEU A 125 -16.53 -19.10 -21.44
N SER A 126 -17.85 -19.16 -21.60
CA SER A 126 -18.78 -18.16 -21.04
C SER A 126 -18.73 -18.12 -19.51
N ARG A 127 -18.54 -19.27 -18.86
CA ARG A 127 -18.37 -19.38 -17.40
C ARG A 127 -17.07 -18.71 -16.93
N ILE A 128 -15.97 -18.90 -17.65
CA ILE A 128 -14.67 -18.30 -17.31
C ILE A 128 -14.69 -16.78 -17.52
N ILE A 129 -15.44 -16.27 -18.51
CA ILE A 129 -15.58 -14.82 -18.76
C ILE A 129 -16.45 -14.12 -17.69
N THR A 130 -17.46 -14.83 -17.16
CA THR A 130 -18.44 -14.24 -16.24
C THR A 130 -18.03 -14.35 -14.77
N ASN A 131 -17.11 -15.27 -14.43
CA ASN A 131 -16.50 -15.35 -13.10
C ASN A 131 -15.28 -14.44 -13.01
#